data_AF-K2A0Z7-F1
#
_entry.id   AF-K2A0Z7-F1
#
_cell.length_a   1.000
_cell.length_b   1.000
_cell.length_c   1.000
_cell.angle_alpha   90.00
_cell.angle_beta   90.00
_cell.angle_gamma   90.00
#
_symmetry.space_group_name_H-M   'P 1'
#
loop_
_entity.id
_entity.type
_entity.pdbx_description
1 polymer ?
#
loop_
_entity_poly.entity_id
_entity_poly.type
_entity_poly.pdbx_seq_one_letter_code
_entity_poly.pdbx_strand_id
1 'polypeptide(L)'
;KRRLEKRGQTSAGANVYDDIAHSPIKAKSVLATLKNIYSGKIIAIFEPNTGNRQPESFADYDNQFNDATEVIIPRLTKVKTPGSIEGEELKNIIAKTYSNVKYFDIDEDLINYLKTNTTNNDVIVFMGSHSFRGMIDEVLKK
;
A
#
# COMPACT_ATOMS: atom_id res chain seq x y z
N LYS A 1 -12.84 7.56 -10.14
CA LYS A 1 -12.75 8.43 -8.93
C LYS A 1 -12.02 7.60 -7.88
N ARG A 2 -10.71 7.82 -7.67
CA ARG A 2 -9.80 6.94 -6.90
C ARG A 2 -9.99 7.00 -5.37
N ARG A 3 -11.22 6.89 -4.86
CA ARG A 3 -11.54 6.86 -3.42
C ARG A 3 -12.22 5.55 -3.13
N LEU A 4 -11.47 4.58 -2.61
CA LEU A 4 -11.83 3.17 -2.53
C LEU A 4 -12.49 2.69 -3.83
N GLU A 5 -11.86 3.01 -4.97
CA GLU A 5 -12.35 2.63 -6.28
C GLU A 5 -12.08 1.15 -6.51
N LYS A 6 -13.14 0.33 -6.59
CA LYS A 6 -12.99 -1.09 -6.90
C LYS A 6 -12.54 -1.24 -8.35
N ARG A 7 -11.34 -1.80 -8.55
CA ARG A 7 -10.71 -1.98 -9.86
C ARG A 7 -11.01 -3.33 -10.49
N GLY A 8 -11.23 -4.35 -9.66
CA GLY A 8 -11.55 -5.70 -10.11
C GLY A 8 -11.23 -6.75 -9.06
N GLN A 9 -11.02 -7.98 -9.52
CA GLN A 9 -10.56 -9.10 -8.71
C GLN A 9 -9.37 -9.79 -9.37
N THR A 10 -8.41 -10.26 -8.57
CA THR A 10 -7.30 -11.10 -9.06
C THR A 10 -7.82 -12.45 -9.56
N SER A 11 -6.97 -13.20 -10.28
CA SER A 11 -7.30 -14.58 -10.67
C SER A 11 -7.55 -15.50 -9.48
N ALA A 12 -6.93 -15.21 -8.33
CA ALA A 12 -7.16 -15.88 -7.05
C ALA A 12 -8.36 -15.30 -6.26
N GLY A 13 -9.10 -14.35 -6.84
CA GLY A 13 -10.37 -13.79 -6.38
C GLY A 13 -10.31 -12.70 -5.31
N ALA A 14 -9.12 -12.23 -4.95
CA ALA A 14 -8.96 -11.09 -4.04
C ALA A 14 -9.44 -9.79 -4.69
N ASN A 15 -10.16 -8.94 -3.95
CA ASN A 15 -10.64 -7.66 -4.47
C ASN A 15 -9.49 -6.65 -4.52
N VAL A 16 -9.42 -5.85 -5.59
CA VAL A 16 -8.40 -4.81 -5.76
C VAL A 16 -9.05 -3.42 -5.74
N TYR A 17 -8.51 -2.54 -4.91
CA TYR A 17 -8.95 -1.15 -4.78
C TYR A 17 -7.83 -0.15 -5.08
N ASP A 18 -8.22 1.02 -5.57
CA ASP A 18 -7.36 2.18 -5.80
C ASP A 18 -7.85 3.37 -4.96
N ASP A 19 -7.00 3.87 -4.07
CA ASP A 19 -7.25 5.02 -3.21
C ASP A 19 -6.12 6.07 -3.30
N ILE A 20 -6.49 7.36 -3.28
CA ILE A 20 -5.54 8.48 -3.23
C ILE A 20 -5.03 8.82 -1.82
N ALA A 21 -5.29 7.97 -0.83
CA ALA A 21 -4.71 8.05 0.51
C ALA A 21 -3.19 7.95 0.45
N HIS A 22 -2.52 9.09 0.47
CA HIS A 22 -1.05 9.20 0.35
C HIS A 22 -0.38 9.72 1.63
N SER A 23 -1.14 9.88 2.72
CA SER A 23 -0.60 10.23 4.03
C SER A 23 -0.98 9.14 5.03
N PRO A 24 -0.19 8.93 6.09
CA PRO A 24 -0.43 7.85 7.05
C PRO A 24 -1.83 7.93 7.69
N ILE A 25 -2.25 9.14 8.07
CA ILE A 25 -3.59 9.39 8.64
C ILE A 25 -4.71 9.01 7.66
N LYS A 26 -4.56 9.31 6.36
CA LYS A 26 -5.56 8.93 5.35
C LYS A 26 -5.57 7.42 5.12
N ALA A 27 -4.39 6.80 5.10
CA ALA A 27 -4.28 5.35 4.97
C ALA A 27 -4.99 4.64 6.13
N LYS A 28 -4.81 5.11 7.37
CA LYS A 28 -5.52 4.58 8.55
C LYS A 28 -7.05 4.57 8.36
N SER A 29 -7.64 5.68 7.92
CA SER A 29 -9.09 5.74 7.69
C SER A 29 -9.58 4.76 6.61
N VAL A 30 -8.78 4.57 5.55
CA VAL A 30 -9.08 3.61 4.48
C VAL A 30 -8.99 2.18 5.01
N LEU A 31 -7.94 1.85 5.76
CA LEU A 31 -7.74 0.52 6.33
C LEU A 31 -8.81 0.17 7.36
N ALA A 32 -9.20 1.11 8.23
CA ALA A 32 -10.31 0.93 9.16
C ALA A 32 -11.63 0.63 8.43
N THR A 33 -11.86 1.28 7.28
CA THR A 33 -13.04 0.99 6.44
C THR A 33 -12.97 -0.44 5.89
N LEU A 34 -11.83 -0.84 5.32
CA LEU A 34 -11.64 -2.19 4.78
C LEU A 34 -11.75 -3.27 5.86
N LYS A 35 -11.29 -2.98 7.08
CA LYS A 35 -11.37 -3.88 8.25
C LYS A 35 -12.78 -4.24 8.66
N ASN A 36 -13.73 -3.33 8.45
CA ASN A 36 -15.15 -3.56 8.72
C ASN A 36 -15.85 -4.36 7.59
N ILE A 37 -15.26 -4.44 6.40
CA ILE A 37 -15.87 -5.05 5.21
C ILE A 37 -15.30 -6.46 4.96
N TYR A 38 -14.00 -6.64 5.18
CA TYR A 38 -13.26 -7.86 4.82
C TYR A 38 -12.84 -8.65 6.06
N SER A 39 -13.03 -9.97 6.00
CA SER A 39 -12.59 -10.91 7.03
C SER A 39 -11.25 -11.58 6.71
N GLY A 40 -10.79 -11.54 5.45
CA GLY A 40 -9.49 -12.04 5.01
C GLY A 40 -8.35 -11.05 5.22
N LYS A 41 -7.25 -11.25 4.50
CA LYS A 41 -6.08 -10.36 4.56
C LYS A 41 -6.42 -9.00 3.97
N ILE A 42 -5.96 -7.94 4.64
CA ILE A 42 -5.96 -6.58 4.12
C ILE A 42 -4.52 -6.22 3.76
N ILE A 43 -4.20 -6.24 2.47
CA ILE A 43 -2.86 -5.98 1.96
C ILE A 43 -2.80 -4.54 1.45
N ALA A 44 -2.02 -3.71 2.13
CA ALA A 44 -1.87 -2.28 1.86
C ALA A 44 -0.62 -2.02 1.02
N ILE A 45 -0.76 -1.59 -0.23
CA ILE A 45 0.36 -1.11 -1.05
C ILE A 45 0.41 0.40 -0.89
N PHE A 46 1.42 0.93 -0.21
CA PHE A 46 1.45 2.34 0.20
C PHE A 46 2.60 3.11 -0.43
N GLU A 47 2.27 4.22 -1.09
CA GLU A 47 3.24 5.22 -1.58
C GLU A 47 2.87 6.62 -1.04
N PRO A 48 3.68 7.21 -0.15
CA PRO A 48 3.38 8.52 0.40
C PRO A 48 3.61 9.64 -0.62
N ASN A 49 2.92 10.77 -0.38
CA ASN A 49 3.22 12.02 -1.07
C ASN A 49 4.63 12.53 -0.68
N THR A 50 5.12 13.54 -1.40
CA THR A 50 6.45 14.11 -1.16
C THR A 50 6.64 14.69 0.25
N GLY A 51 5.61 15.29 0.85
CA GLY A 51 5.70 15.86 2.21
C GLY A 51 5.82 14.81 3.30
N ASN A 52 5.17 13.65 3.12
CA ASN A 52 5.24 12.51 4.02
C ASN A 52 6.51 11.65 3.81
N ARG A 53 7.49 12.16 3.04
CA ARG A 53 8.83 11.55 2.89
C ARG A 53 9.92 12.31 3.64
N GLN A 54 9.55 13.35 4.40
CA GLN A 54 10.49 14.18 5.13
C GLN A 54 10.56 13.74 6.61
N PRO A 55 11.72 13.91 7.28
CA PRO A 55 11.92 13.51 8.68
C PRO A 55 10.85 14.00 9.66
N GLU A 56 10.33 15.20 9.44
CA GLU A 56 9.30 15.82 10.29
C GLU A 56 7.99 15.02 10.30
N SER A 57 7.76 14.22 9.26
CA SER A 57 6.55 13.40 9.12
C SER A 57 6.68 11.98 9.68
N PHE A 58 7.85 11.56 10.15
CA PHE A 58 8.07 10.15 10.51
C PHE A 58 7.23 9.70 11.70
N ALA A 59 7.01 10.59 12.68
CA ALA A 59 6.14 10.31 13.82
C ALA A 59 4.68 10.09 13.41
N ASP A 60 4.24 10.65 12.27
CA ASP A 60 2.87 10.47 11.79
C ASP A 60 2.59 9.04 11.34
N TYR A 61 3.61 8.22 11.09
CA TYR A 61 3.46 6.82 10.67
C TYR A 61 3.12 5.87 11.82
N ASP A 62 3.37 6.28 13.06
CA ASP A 62 3.22 5.41 14.22
C ASP A 62 1.78 4.92 14.37
N ASN A 63 1.60 3.59 14.43
CA ASN A 63 0.32 2.91 14.63
C ASN A 63 -0.76 3.19 13.56
N GLN A 64 -0.38 3.68 12.37
CA GLN A 64 -1.35 4.03 11.32
C GLN A 64 -1.82 2.84 10.49
N PHE A 65 -1.07 1.73 10.50
CA PHE A 65 -1.30 0.58 9.64
C PHE A 65 -1.85 -0.65 10.37
N ASN A 66 -2.24 -0.52 11.64
CA ASN A 66 -2.66 -1.63 12.50
C ASN A 66 -3.90 -2.40 12.00
N ASP A 67 -4.72 -1.77 11.16
CA ASP A 67 -5.89 -2.40 10.54
C ASP A 67 -5.54 -3.19 9.26
N ALA A 68 -4.32 -3.04 8.73
CA ALA A 68 -3.81 -3.91 7.68
C ALA A 68 -3.39 -5.27 8.26
N THR A 69 -3.37 -6.30 7.40
CA THR A 69 -2.70 -7.58 7.70
C THR A 69 -1.25 -7.55 7.25
N GLU A 70 -0.97 -6.85 6.16
CA GLU A 70 0.37 -6.68 5.59
C GLU A 70 0.48 -5.29 4.96
N VAL A 71 1.61 -4.63 5.15
CA VAL A 71 1.95 -3.38 4.47
C VAL A 71 3.08 -3.66 3.50
N ILE A 72 2.90 -3.28 2.25
CA ILE A 72 3.89 -3.42 1.20
C ILE A 72 4.26 -2.03 0.69
N ILE A 73 5.55 -1.72 0.79
CA ILE A 73 6.13 -0.51 0.23
C ILE A 73 6.77 -0.89 -1.10
N PRO A 74 6.26 -0.40 -2.24
CA PRO A 74 6.93 -0.57 -3.52
C PRO A 74 8.12 0.39 -3.60
N ARG A 75 8.93 0.25 -4.65
CA ARG A 75 9.81 1.34 -5.07
C ARG A 75 8.97 2.61 -5.26
N LEU A 76 9.42 3.68 -4.62
CA LEU A 76 8.71 4.95 -4.62
C LEU A 76 8.95 5.71 -5.94
N THR A 77 7.95 6.48 -6.38
CA THR A 77 8.15 7.39 -7.52
C THR A 77 9.19 8.44 -7.15
N LYS A 78 10.16 8.69 -8.04
CA LYS A 78 11.24 9.66 -7.79
C LYS A 78 10.69 11.06 -7.58
N VAL A 79 11.21 11.75 -6.56
CA VAL A 79 10.90 13.15 -6.25
C VAL A 79 12.17 14.00 -6.28
N LYS A 80 12.03 15.30 -6.54
CA LYS A 80 13.17 16.23 -6.59
C LYS A 80 13.56 16.79 -5.22
N THR A 81 12.78 16.52 -4.19
CA THR A 81 12.97 17.07 -2.84
C THR A 81 14.16 16.38 -2.15
N PRO A 82 15.23 17.13 -1.81
CA PRO A 82 16.38 16.57 -1.11
C PRO A 82 16.00 15.93 0.22
N GLY A 83 16.73 14.90 0.65
CA GLY A 83 16.50 14.23 1.94
C GLY A 83 15.20 13.44 2.03
N SER A 84 14.47 13.26 0.92
CA SER A 84 13.30 12.38 0.89
C SER A 84 13.72 10.93 1.09
N ILE A 85 13.03 10.23 1.99
CA ILE A 85 13.21 8.80 2.19
C ILE A 85 12.79 7.99 0.97
N GLU A 86 13.42 6.84 0.81
CA GLU A 86 13.07 5.83 -0.18
C GLU A 86 12.39 4.62 0.47
N GLY A 87 11.94 3.66 -0.34
CA GLY A 87 11.03 2.60 0.10
C GLY A 87 11.53 1.73 1.25
N GLU A 88 12.81 1.34 1.27
CA GLU A 88 13.40 0.54 2.36
C GLU A 88 13.40 1.32 3.69
N GLU A 89 13.74 2.61 3.65
CA GLU A 89 13.74 3.48 4.82
C GLU A 89 12.31 3.70 5.34
N LEU A 90 11.35 3.93 4.45
CA LEU A 90 9.94 4.02 4.79
C LEU A 90 9.42 2.74 5.45
N LYS A 91 9.79 1.57 4.91
CA LYS A 91 9.48 0.27 5.52
C LYS A 91 10.02 0.22 6.95
N ASN A 92 11.27 0.65 7.18
CA ASN A 92 11.86 0.65 8.52
C ASN A 92 11.19 1.63 9.48
N ILE A 93 10.70 2.77 9.00
CA ILE A 93 9.93 3.73 9.79
C ILE A 93 8.60 3.11 10.26
N ILE A 94 7.83 2.51 9.34
CA ILE A 94 6.56 1.85 9.68
C ILE A 94 6.83 0.64 10.59
N ALA A 95 7.93 -0.08 10.36
CA ALA A 95 8.32 -1.25 11.13
C ALA A 95 8.55 -0.97 12.63
N LYS A 96 8.74 0.29 13.04
CA LYS A 96 8.88 0.68 14.45
C LYS A 96 7.64 0.37 15.28
N THR A 97 6.46 0.42 14.67
CA THR A 97 5.17 0.23 15.36
C THR A 97 4.28 -0.84 14.71
N TYR A 98 4.71 -1.43 13.60
CA TYR A 98 3.95 -2.48 12.92
C TYR A 98 4.88 -3.54 12.33
N SER A 99 4.68 -4.81 12.66
CA SER A 99 5.68 -5.85 12.38
C SER A 99 5.66 -6.41 10.95
N ASN A 100 4.53 -6.39 10.24
CA ASN A 100 4.39 -7.06 8.94
C ASN A 100 4.50 -6.08 7.76
N VAL A 101 5.68 -5.48 7.62
CA VAL A 101 6.00 -4.55 6.53
C VAL A 101 7.04 -5.16 5.59
N LYS A 102 6.78 -5.12 4.29
CA LYS A 102 7.72 -5.57 3.24
C LYS A 102 8.08 -4.43 2.30
N TYR A 103 9.26 -4.52 1.73
CA TYR A 103 9.73 -3.66 0.65
C TYR A 103 9.94 -4.49 -0.62
N PHE A 104 9.52 -3.96 -1.77
CA PHE A 104 9.81 -4.52 -3.09
C PHE A 104 10.36 -3.42 -3.99
N ASP A 105 11.61 -3.56 -4.43
CA ASP A 105 12.24 -2.63 -5.38
C ASP A 105 11.78 -2.85 -6.83
N ILE A 106 11.34 -4.08 -7.14
CA ILE A 106 10.93 -4.52 -8.47
C ILE A 106 9.40 -4.72 -8.48
N ASP A 107 8.72 -3.97 -9.36
CA ASP A 107 7.25 -4.00 -9.47
C ASP A 107 6.74 -5.41 -9.86
N GLU A 108 7.46 -6.14 -10.72
CA GLU A 108 7.11 -7.49 -11.14
C GLU A 108 7.09 -8.50 -9.98
N ASP A 109 8.07 -8.42 -9.07
CA ASP A 109 8.13 -9.28 -7.89
C ASP A 109 6.94 -9.02 -6.96
N LEU A 110 6.57 -7.76 -6.79
CA LEU A 110 5.39 -7.37 -6.01
C LEU A 110 4.11 -7.90 -6.66
N ILE A 111 3.95 -7.73 -7.99
CA ILE A 111 2.79 -8.24 -8.73
C ILE A 111 2.67 -9.75 -8.56
N ASN A 112 3.77 -10.49 -8.76
CA ASN A 112 3.81 -11.94 -8.63
C ASN A 112 3.51 -12.38 -7.19
N TYR A 113 4.04 -11.66 -6.20
CA TYR A 113 3.72 -11.88 -4.79
C TYR A 113 2.22 -11.74 -4.54
N LEU A 114 1.59 -10.65 -5.00
CA LEU A 114 0.15 -10.44 -4.83
C LEU A 114 -0.70 -11.52 -5.51
N LYS A 115 -0.33 -11.94 -6.73
CA LYS A 115 -1.06 -12.99 -7.46
C LYS A 115 -0.99 -14.36 -6.77
N THR A 116 0.11 -14.64 -6.07
CA THR A 116 0.37 -15.95 -5.46
C THR A 116 0.01 -16.03 -3.97
N ASN A 117 -0.09 -14.91 -3.27
CA ASN A 117 -0.28 -14.86 -1.81
C ASN A 117 -1.67 -14.38 -1.36
N THR A 118 -2.62 -14.25 -2.29
CA THR A 118 -3.99 -13.80 -2.05
C THR A 118 -5.05 -14.84 -2.44
N THR A 119 -6.24 -14.74 -1.85
CA THR A 119 -7.39 -15.66 -2.04
C THR A 119 -8.74 -14.93 -2.04
N ASN A 120 -9.84 -15.64 -2.28
CA ASN A 120 -11.21 -15.10 -2.48
C ASN A 120 -11.78 -14.21 -1.35
N ASN A 121 -11.17 -14.13 -0.18
CA ASN A 121 -11.61 -13.28 0.94
C ASN A 121 -10.66 -12.10 1.24
N ASP A 122 -9.55 -12.03 0.51
CA ASP A 122 -8.53 -11.02 0.71
C ASP A 122 -8.87 -9.75 -0.07
N VAL A 123 -8.30 -8.65 0.39
CA VAL A 123 -8.37 -7.35 -0.28
C VAL A 123 -6.99 -6.75 -0.43
N ILE A 124 -6.74 -6.21 -1.61
CA ILE A 124 -5.55 -5.47 -1.99
C ILE A 124 -5.98 -4.02 -2.17
N VAL A 125 -5.32 -3.08 -1.50
CA VAL A 125 -5.56 -1.65 -1.70
C VAL A 125 -4.26 -0.94 -2.05
N PHE A 126 -4.27 -0.28 -3.21
CA PHE A 126 -3.20 0.62 -3.65
C PHE A 126 -3.53 2.02 -3.14
N MET A 127 -2.65 2.58 -2.30
CA MET A 127 -2.85 3.83 -1.58
C MET A 127 -1.72 4.80 -1.90
N GLY A 128 -2.00 5.82 -2.72
CA GLY A 128 -0.98 6.79 -3.10
C GLY A 128 -1.41 7.75 -4.21
N SER A 129 -0.60 8.78 -4.44
CA SER A 129 -0.91 9.82 -5.43
C SER A 129 -0.68 9.38 -6.88
N HIS A 130 0.17 8.39 -7.11
CA HIS A 130 0.56 7.95 -8.45
C HIS A 130 -0.25 6.73 -8.93
N SER A 131 -0.11 6.38 -10.21
CA SER A 131 -0.80 5.25 -10.84
C SER A 131 -0.15 3.89 -10.59
N PHE A 132 0.86 3.83 -9.71
CA PHE A 132 1.63 2.61 -9.43
C PHE A 132 2.18 1.95 -10.69
N ARG A 133 2.53 2.74 -11.72
CA ARG A 133 3.19 2.28 -12.96
C ARG A 133 2.45 1.13 -13.66
N GLY A 134 1.12 1.08 -13.53
CA GLY A 134 0.28 0.05 -14.14
C GLY A 134 0.16 -1.25 -13.34
N MET A 135 0.78 -1.36 -12.15
CA MET A 135 0.73 -2.57 -11.32
C MET A 135 -0.70 -3.04 -11.04
N ILE A 136 -1.65 -2.12 -10.85
CA ILE A 136 -3.07 -2.45 -10.64
C ILE A 136 -3.61 -3.29 -11.80
N ASP A 137 -3.38 -2.85 -13.03
CA ASP A 137 -3.90 -3.52 -14.22
C ASP A 137 -3.18 -4.86 -14.45
N GLU A 138 -1.87 -4.93 -14.18
CA GLU A 138 -1.09 -6.16 -14.26
C GLU A 138 -1.55 -7.22 -13.24
N VAL A 139 -1.85 -6.82 -12.00
CA VAL A 139 -2.39 -7.70 -10.95
C VAL A 139 -3.74 -8.31 -11.35
N LEU A 140 -4.54 -7.58 -12.13
CA LEU A 140 -5.85 -8.03 -12.60
C LEU A 140 -5.80 -8.93 -13.85
N LYS A 141 -4.66 -8.99 -14.56
CA LYS A 141 -4.51 -9.90 -15.70
C LYS A 141 -4.53 -11.36 -15.23
N LYS A 142 -5.34 -12.16 -15.93
CA LYS A 142 -5.46 -13.60 -15.74
C LYS A 142 -4.23 -14.35 -16.22
#